data_AF-A0A0B1T7S1-F1
#
_entry.id   AF-A0A0B1T7S1-F1
#
_cell.length_a   1.000
_cell.length_b   1.000
_cell.length_c   1.000
_cell.angle_alpha   90.00
_cell.angle_beta   90.00
_cell.angle_gamma   90.00
#
_symmetry.space_group_name_H-M   'P 1'
#
loop_
_entity.id
_entity.type
_entity.pdbx_description
1 polymer ?
#
loop_
_entity_poly.entity_id
_entity_poly.type
_entity_poly.pdbx_seq_one_letter_code
_entity_poly.pdbx_strand_id
1 'polypeptide(L)'
;MFTPPQPYLLQAVHFTSVHVTGIMPAVTKKFINDPKNAVDDALDGLVNGSESVTFDKNCRRVILRSDYVDYCAKGKVALIAGGGSGHEPYAAGYVGPGMLTAAVAGNVFSSPPSRHVSAALQSTTTKGGSILFLINYTGDRLNFGLAAQRYKTSGHDVRVVTIADDIAIDRAMSTAGRRGLATAVLVIKVAGAMAESGKHSAEQIEAITNKINEHAGTLGVSLYPCSIPGRTKMFEMPDDMMEVGLGIHGEPGCHRETLTNAQKIVDTIMTRLQGIVKFKEDEPIILLINNLGGVSQIEMGIIKSEAVRWCRQHNIEIARILCGTYMTSLDGHGISLTVLRLFDKQLLEFIDAPTSAPGWHGADKLGKPETAPSADKDQSVGIEASSKEVTFTKEQAELAKKCIAAVCDKMISMESELNELDAAAGDGDTGSTLASASR
;
A
#
# COMPACT_ATOMS: atom_id res chain seq x y z
N MET A 1 25.07 49.62 -66.18
CA MET A 1 24.74 50.60 -65.13
C MET A 1 24.53 49.85 -63.83
N PHE A 2 25.37 50.18 -62.87
CA PHE A 2 25.44 49.63 -61.52
C PHE A 2 24.28 50.14 -60.66
N THR A 3 23.78 49.29 -59.77
CA THR A 3 23.49 49.66 -58.37
C THR A 3 23.33 48.38 -57.54
N PRO A 4 24.16 48.14 -56.51
CA PRO A 4 23.99 46.99 -55.61
C PRO A 4 22.90 47.30 -54.56
N PRO A 5 22.18 46.29 -54.03
CA PRO A 5 21.30 46.50 -52.89
C PRO A 5 22.12 46.66 -51.59
N GLN A 6 21.66 47.58 -50.75
CA GLN A 6 22.26 48.00 -49.49
C GLN A 6 22.41 46.85 -48.47
N PRO A 7 23.42 46.91 -47.58
CA PRO A 7 23.50 46.02 -46.43
C PRO A 7 22.47 46.45 -45.37
N TYR A 8 21.54 45.57 -45.01
CA TYR A 8 20.73 45.75 -43.82
C TYR A 8 21.63 45.64 -42.58
N LEU A 9 21.69 46.73 -41.81
CA LEU A 9 22.27 46.76 -40.48
C LEU A 9 21.63 45.69 -39.59
N LEU A 10 22.42 44.73 -39.13
CA LEU A 10 22.14 43.95 -37.93
C LEU A 10 22.13 44.92 -36.74
N GLN A 11 20.95 45.38 -36.34
CA GLN A 11 20.77 45.95 -35.01
C GLN A 11 21.07 44.85 -33.99
N ALA A 12 22.15 45.02 -33.24
CA ALA A 12 22.43 44.24 -32.05
C ALA A 12 21.27 44.45 -31.07
N VAL A 13 20.40 43.45 -30.97
CA VAL A 13 19.44 43.36 -29.87
C VAL A 13 20.26 43.05 -28.63
N HIS A 14 20.48 44.05 -27.78
CA HIS A 14 20.95 43.83 -26.42
C HIS A 14 19.95 42.91 -25.72
N PHE A 15 20.34 41.65 -25.53
CA PHE A 15 19.73 40.78 -24.53
C PHE A 15 20.05 41.38 -23.16
N THR A 16 19.16 42.23 -22.67
CA THR A 16 19.06 42.49 -21.24
C THR A 16 18.77 41.15 -20.58
N SER A 17 19.69 40.69 -19.73
CA SER A 17 19.48 39.47 -18.96
C SER A 17 18.24 39.68 -18.09
N VAL A 18 17.14 39.04 -18.44
CA VAL A 18 16.07 38.81 -17.48
C VAL A 18 16.69 37.89 -16.44
N HIS A 19 17.01 38.44 -15.27
CA HIS A 19 17.18 37.63 -14.07
C HIS A 19 15.83 36.98 -13.79
N VAL A 20 15.56 35.85 -14.45
CA VAL A 20 14.61 34.88 -13.97
C VAL A 20 15.21 34.42 -12.64
N THR A 21 14.66 34.92 -11.54
CA THR A 21 14.83 34.30 -10.24
C THR A 21 14.37 32.85 -10.42
N GLY A 22 15.32 31.97 -10.69
CA GLY A 22 15.09 30.56 -10.89
C GLY A 22 14.56 30.00 -9.58
N ILE A 23 13.24 29.96 -9.44
CA ILE A 23 12.59 29.06 -8.50
C ILE A 23 12.98 27.68 -9.03
N MET A 24 14.05 27.10 -8.48
CA MET A 24 14.35 25.70 -8.71
C MET A 24 13.05 24.95 -8.38
N PRO A 25 12.53 24.09 -9.28
CA PRO A 25 11.31 23.36 -8.98
C PRO A 25 11.49 22.65 -7.64
N ALA A 26 10.55 22.88 -6.72
CA ALA A 26 10.68 22.44 -5.34
C ALA A 26 10.81 20.91 -5.30
N VAL A 27 12.04 20.41 -5.18
CA VAL A 27 12.31 18.99 -5.03
C VAL A 27 11.68 18.53 -3.72
N THR A 28 10.92 17.45 -3.76
CA THR A 28 10.33 16.91 -2.54
C THR A 28 11.45 16.41 -1.64
N LYS A 29 11.42 16.81 -0.36
CA LYS A 29 12.40 16.36 0.64
C LYS A 29 12.25 14.86 0.87
N LYS A 30 13.37 14.13 0.89
CA LYS A 30 13.43 12.68 1.09
C LYS A 30 14.67 12.34 1.93
N PHE A 31 14.58 11.30 2.76
CA PHE A 31 15.73 10.73 3.45
C PHE A 31 16.51 9.82 2.50
N ILE A 32 17.37 10.40 1.65
CA ILE A 32 18.19 9.70 0.65
C ILE A 32 19.59 10.32 0.59
N ASN A 33 20.58 9.53 0.20
CA ASN A 33 21.94 10.04 -0.07
C ASN A 33 22.02 10.68 -1.48
N ASP A 34 21.77 9.87 -2.51
CA ASP A 34 21.70 10.29 -3.92
C ASP A 34 20.46 9.65 -4.58
N PRO A 35 19.58 10.43 -5.24
CA PRO A 35 18.44 9.89 -5.99
C PRO A 35 18.77 8.75 -6.96
N LYS A 36 19.98 8.72 -7.54
CA LYS A 36 20.42 7.68 -8.49
C LYS A 36 20.68 6.34 -7.80
N ASN A 37 21.12 6.36 -6.55
CA ASN A 37 21.50 5.19 -5.76
C ASN A 37 20.40 4.78 -4.77
N ALA A 38 19.30 5.53 -4.67
CA ALA A 38 18.26 5.32 -3.65
C ALA A 38 17.76 3.87 -3.55
N VAL A 39 17.64 3.17 -4.68
CA VAL A 39 17.24 1.75 -4.67
C VAL A 39 18.37 0.85 -4.16
N ASP A 40 19.61 1.08 -4.59
CA ASP A 40 20.75 0.29 -4.13
C ASP A 40 20.95 0.45 -2.61
N ASP A 41 20.90 1.69 -2.12
CA ASP A 41 20.99 2.01 -0.68
C ASP A 41 19.86 1.33 0.13
N ALA A 42 18.63 1.31 -0.40
CA ALA A 42 17.50 0.67 0.26
C ALA A 42 17.64 -0.87 0.31
N LEU A 43 18.13 -1.48 -0.78
CA LEU A 43 18.39 -2.92 -0.82
C LEU A 43 19.55 -3.30 0.12
N ASP A 44 20.56 -2.45 0.25
CA ASP A 44 21.65 -2.64 1.22
C ASP A 44 21.09 -2.65 2.66
N GLY A 45 20.15 -1.76 2.97
CA GLY A 45 19.44 -1.77 4.25
C GLY A 45 18.68 -3.07 4.49
N LEU A 46 17.97 -3.56 3.48
CA LEU A 46 17.23 -4.83 3.57
C LEU A 46 18.17 -6.03 3.81
N VAL A 47 19.23 -6.17 3.01
CA VAL A 47 20.13 -7.33 3.09
C VAL A 47 20.97 -7.30 4.36
N ASN A 48 21.50 -6.13 4.75
CA ASN A 48 22.31 -6.03 5.97
C ASN A 48 21.45 -6.07 7.25
N GLY A 49 20.14 -5.81 7.15
CA GLY A 49 19.21 -5.82 8.28
C GLY A 49 18.49 -7.14 8.52
N SER A 50 18.70 -8.18 7.69
CA SER A 50 17.94 -9.44 7.77
C SER A 50 18.78 -10.65 7.42
N GLU A 51 18.85 -11.65 8.32
CA GLU A 51 19.51 -12.94 8.06
C GLU A 51 18.78 -13.81 7.03
N SER A 52 17.53 -13.50 6.70
CA SER A 52 16.69 -14.30 5.78
C SER A 52 16.96 -14.05 4.30
N VAL A 53 17.74 -13.02 3.94
CA VAL A 53 17.97 -12.62 2.55
C VAL A 53 19.45 -12.32 2.26
N THR A 54 19.83 -12.47 0.99
CA THR A 54 21.17 -12.15 0.47
C THR A 54 21.09 -11.58 -0.94
N PHE A 55 22.13 -10.88 -1.38
CA PHE A 55 22.28 -10.49 -2.79
C PHE A 55 22.64 -11.69 -3.66
N ASP A 56 22.20 -11.65 -4.92
CA ASP A 56 22.83 -12.43 -5.98
C ASP A 56 24.28 -11.99 -6.20
N LYS A 57 25.17 -12.97 -6.45
CA LYS A 57 26.61 -12.74 -6.60
C LYS A 57 26.99 -11.79 -7.75
N ASN A 58 26.18 -11.73 -8.80
CA ASN A 58 26.47 -11.00 -10.04
C ASN A 58 25.52 -9.81 -10.26
N CYS A 59 24.45 -9.70 -9.47
CA CYS A 59 23.45 -8.66 -9.63
C CYS A 59 22.88 -8.20 -8.29
N ARG A 60 23.36 -7.05 -7.78
CA ARG A 60 22.84 -6.44 -6.54
C ARG A 60 21.36 -6.01 -6.61
N ARG A 61 20.75 -6.05 -7.79
CA ARG A 61 19.31 -5.82 -7.99
C ARG A 61 18.47 -7.09 -7.88
N VAL A 62 19.09 -8.22 -7.54
CA VAL A 62 18.43 -9.49 -7.27
C VAL A 62 18.67 -9.87 -5.82
N ILE A 63 17.57 -10.04 -5.09
CA ILE A 63 17.55 -10.50 -3.70
C ILE A 63 17.12 -11.96 -3.70
N LEU A 64 17.83 -12.81 -2.97
CA LEU A 64 17.60 -14.24 -2.83
C LEU A 64 17.33 -14.55 -1.36
N ARG A 65 16.50 -15.57 -1.08
CA ARG A 65 16.40 -16.12 0.28
C ARG A 65 17.75 -16.74 0.68
N SER A 66 18.19 -16.60 1.93
CA SER A 66 19.53 -17.03 2.35
C SER A 66 19.80 -18.52 2.14
N ASP A 67 18.79 -19.37 2.28
CA ASP A 67 18.85 -20.81 2.08
C ASP A 67 18.51 -21.26 0.64
N TYR A 68 18.56 -20.36 -0.35
CA TYR A 68 18.11 -20.67 -1.73
C TYR A 68 18.83 -21.86 -2.35
N VAL A 69 20.11 -22.07 -2.06
CA VAL A 69 20.90 -23.20 -2.59
C VAL A 69 20.30 -24.52 -2.13
N ASP A 70 20.09 -24.69 -0.82
CA ASP A 70 19.51 -25.89 -0.23
C ASP A 70 18.04 -26.08 -0.65
N TYR A 71 17.29 -24.98 -0.71
CA TYR A 71 15.91 -24.96 -1.18
C TYR A 71 15.81 -25.50 -2.63
N CYS A 72 16.66 -24.99 -3.53
CA CYS A 72 16.69 -25.41 -4.93
C CYS A 72 17.23 -26.84 -5.09
N ALA A 73 18.24 -27.25 -4.30
CA ALA A 73 18.80 -28.60 -4.31
C ALA A 73 17.76 -29.67 -3.90
N LYS A 74 16.81 -29.33 -3.03
CA LYS A 74 15.66 -30.17 -2.66
C LYS A 74 14.62 -30.31 -3.79
N GLY A 75 14.77 -29.61 -4.91
CA GLY A 75 13.85 -29.70 -6.03
C GLY A 75 12.52 -28.97 -5.82
N LYS A 76 12.43 -28.04 -4.85
CA LYS A 76 11.22 -27.24 -4.61
C LYS A 76 11.04 -26.19 -5.70
N VAL A 77 9.79 -25.81 -5.99
CA VAL A 77 9.46 -24.80 -7.01
C VAL A 77 10.06 -23.44 -6.64
N ALA A 78 10.80 -22.83 -7.57
CA ALA A 78 11.37 -21.49 -7.37
C ALA A 78 10.34 -20.41 -7.71
N LEU A 79 10.08 -19.50 -6.78
CA LEU A 79 9.13 -18.39 -6.95
C LEU A 79 9.89 -17.07 -7.05
N ILE A 80 9.65 -16.33 -8.13
CA ILE A 80 10.34 -15.07 -8.40
C ILE A 80 9.30 -14.00 -8.70
N ALA A 81 9.43 -12.84 -8.06
CA ALA A 81 8.63 -11.66 -8.38
C ALA A 81 9.53 -10.42 -8.54
N GLY A 82 8.96 -9.30 -8.94
CA GLY A 82 9.70 -8.05 -9.04
C GLY A 82 8.95 -7.00 -9.83
N GLY A 83 9.65 -5.92 -10.15
CA GLY A 83 9.11 -4.77 -10.84
C GLY A 83 9.90 -3.50 -10.54
N GLY A 84 9.31 -2.35 -10.83
CA GLY A 84 9.85 -1.06 -10.37
C GLY A 84 9.98 -1.03 -8.85
N SER A 85 10.99 -0.32 -8.34
CA SER A 85 11.12 -0.05 -6.91
C SER A 85 10.19 1.10 -6.48
N GLY A 86 10.02 1.31 -5.18
CA GLY A 86 9.08 2.30 -4.64
C GLY A 86 7.74 1.70 -4.19
N HIS A 87 7.65 0.38 -4.11
CA HIS A 87 6.49 -0.37 -3.63
C HIS A 87 6.80 -1.19 -2.38
N GLU A 88 7.92 -0.91 -1.72
CA GLU A 88 8.42 -1.66 -0.58
C GLU A 88 7.32 -1.75 0.51
N PRO A 89 7.09 -2.93 1.11
CA PRO A 89 7.95 -4.13 1.05
C PRO A 89 7.86 -4.96 -0.24
N TYR A 90 6.92 -4.70 -1.15
CA TYR A 90 6.86 -5.42 -2.43
C TYR A 90 8.05 -5.06 -3.34
N ALA A 91 8.74 -6.02 -3.98
CA ALA A 91 8.67 -7.47 -3.78
C ALA A 91 9.77 -7.99 -2.83
N ALA A 92 10.86 -7.24 -2.64
CA ALA A 92 12.07 -7.73 -1.98
C ALA A 92 11.86 -8.10 -0.50
N GLY A 93 10.98 -7.40 0.21
CA GLY A 93 10.59 -7.74 1.57
C GLY A 93 9.84 -9.07 1.69
N TYR A 94 9.34 -9.62 0.58
CA TYR A 94 8.65 -10.91 0.54
C TYR A 94 9.55 -12.09 0.16
N VAL A 95 10.87 -11.89 0.16
CA VAL A 95 11.84 -12.97 -0.05
C VAL A 95 12.12 -13.68 1.27
N GLY A 96 11.97 -15.01 1.28
CA GLY A 96 12.23 -15.85 2.44
C GLY A 96 11.44 -17.16 2.45
N PRO A 97 11.77 -18.08 3.37
CA PRO A 97 10.96 -19.26 3.67
C PRO A 97 9.46 -18.97 3.74
N GLY A 98 8.65 -19.75 3.03
CA GLY A 98 7.20 -19.58 2.97
C GLY A 98 6.68 -18.48 2.03
N MET A 99 7.56 -17.74 1.34
CA MET A 99 7.20 -16.73 0.32
C MET A 99 8.12 -16.85 -0.92
N LEU A 100 8.76 -15.77 -1.40
CA LEU A 100 9.55 -15.79 -2.63
C LEU A 100 10.91 -16.45 -2.43
N THR A 101 11.38 -17.14 -3.46
CA THR A 101 12.78 -17.58 -3.59
C THR A 101 13.68 -16.41 -3.96
N ALA A 102 13.20 -15.52 -4.85
CA ALA A 102 13.93 -14.34 -5.29
C ALA A 102 13.01 -13.15 -5.59
N ALA A 103 13.56 -11.94 -5.49
CA ALA A 103 12.94 -10.72 -5.99
C ALA A 103 13.90 -9.94 -6.89
N VAL A 104 13.36 -9.28 -7.92
CA VAL A 104 14.13 -8.49 -8.88
C VAL A 104 13.69 -7.04 -8.83
N ALA A 105 14.60 -6.15 -8.43
CA ALA A 105 14.33 -4.72 -8.26
C ALA A 105 14.77 -3.91 -9.49
N GLY A 106 13.83 -3.17 -10.07
CA GLY A 106 14.09 -2.15 -11.08
C GLY A 106 14.50 -0.82 -10.46
N ASN A 107 14.55 0.24 -11.28
CA ASN A 107 14.62 1.59 -10.74
C ASN A 107 13.26 2.01 -10.18
N VAL A 108 13.19 3.15 -9.48
CA VAL A 108 11.92 3.68 -8.98
C VAL A 108 10.90 3.77 -10.12
N PHE A 109 9.78 3.05 -9.96
CA PHE A 109 8.68 2.94 -10.94
C PHE A 109 9.09 2.52 -12.36
N SER A 110 10.20 1.79 -12.49
CA SER A 110 10.70 1.32 -13.78
C SER A 110 11.08 -0.14 -13.71
N SER A 111 10.42 -0.97 -14.52
CA SER A 111 10.66 -2.42 -14.63
C SER A 111 12.15 -2.77 -14.74
N PRO A 112 12.62 -3.84 -14.07
CA PRO A 112 14.01 -4.26 -14.19
C PRO A 112 14.31 -4.76 -15.60
N PRO A 113 15.52 -4.50 -16.13
CA PRO A 113 15.96 -5.09 -17.38
C PRO A 113 15.89 -6.62 -17.35
N SER A 114 15.53 -7.24 -18.48
CA SER A 114 15.40 -8.70 -18.60
C SER A 114 16.64 -9.49 -18.13
N ARG A 115 17.85 -8.90 -18.22
CA ARG A 115 19.10 -9.51 -17.72
C ARG A 115 19.11 -9.72 -16.21
N HIS A 116 18.48 -8.85 -15.42
CA HIS A 116 18.37 -9.02 -13.96
C HIS A 116 17.41 -10.18 -13.64
N VAL A 117 16.30 -10.27 -14.39
CA VAL A 117 15.37 -11.39 -14.28
C VAL A 117 16.03 -12.72 -14.68
N SER A 118 16.85 -12.72 -15.74
CA SER A 118 17.65 -13.89 -16.13
C SER A 118 18.64 -14.31 -15.05
N ALA A 119 19.28 -13.36 -14.36
CA ALA A 119 20.17 -13.68 -13.24
C ALA A 119 19.43 -14.38 -12.09
N ALA A 120 18.25 -13.88 -11.70
CA ALA A 120 17.42 -14.53 -10.69
C ALA A 120 17.00 -15.95 -11.08
N LEU A 121 16.55 -16.15 -12.32
CA LEU A 121 16.19 -17.48 -12.84
C LEU A 121 17.38 -18.44 -12.84
N GLN A 122 18.55 -17.97 -13.28
CA GLN A 122 19.76 -18.79 -13.30
C GLN A 122 20.18 -19.20 -11.89
N SER A 123 20.21 -18.27 -10.95
CA SER A 123 20.63 -18.52 -9.57
C SER A 123 19.64 -19.40 -8.78
N THR A 124 18.38 -19.44 -9.19
CA THR A 124 17.32 -20.25 -8.54
C THR A 124 16.90 -21.47 -9.35
N THR A 125 17.75 -21.93 -10.26
CA THR A 125 17.46 -23.11 -11.09
C THR A 125 17.25 -24.35 -10.23
N THR A 126 16.13 -25.04 -10.45
CA THR A 126 15.72 -26.21 -9.67
C THR A 126 14.94 -27.22 -10.51
N LYS A 127 14.91 -28.49 -10.08
CA LYS A 127 14.14 -29.56 -10.74
C LYS A 127 12.62 -29.37 -10.64
N GLY A 128 12.15 -28.60 -9.66
CA GLY A 128 10.72 -28.29 -9.49
C GLY A 128 10.17 -27.27 -10.49
N GLY A 129 11.02 -26.67 -11.33
CA GLY A 129 10.67 -25.57 -12.21
C GLY A 129 10.53 -24.24 -11.46
N SER A 130 10.24 -23.18 -12.21
CA SER A 130 10.13 -21.81 -11.69
C SER A 130 8.80 -21.16 -12.05
N ILE A 131 8.36 -20.18 -11.24
CA ILE A 131 7.21 -19.33 -11.54
C ILE A 131 7.64 -17.88 -11.40
N LEU A 132 7.42 -17.09 -12.46
CA LEU A 132 7.54 -15.64 -12.45
C LEU A 132 6.16 -15.03 -12.14
N PHE A 133 6.04 -14.34 -11.02
CA PHE A 133 4.90 -13.48 -10.72
C PHE A 133 5.22 -12.04 -11.17
N LEU A 134 4.35 -11.49 -12.01
CA LEU A 134 4.47 -10.09 -12.44
C LEU A 134 3.12 -9.39 -12.30
N ILE A 135 3.17 -8.14 -11.86
CA ILE A 135 2.04 -7.21 -11.92
C ILE A 135 1.83 -6.77 -13.37
N ASN A 136 0.58 -6.60 -13.81
CA ASN A 136 0.24 -6.37 -15.22
C ASN A 136 0.57 -4.95 -15.69
N TYR A 137 1.86 -4.68 -15.88
CA TYR A 137 2.41 -3.47 -16.47
C TYR A 137 3.26 -3.83 -17.69
N THR A 138 3.19 -3.01 -18.75
CA THR A 138 3.83 -3.31 -20.04
C THR A 138 5.32 -3.59 -19.92
N GLY A 139 6.04 -2.79 -19.13
CA GLY A 139 7.47 -2.99 -18.90
C GLY A 139 7.79 -4.35 -18.27
N ASP A 140 7.02 -4.74 -17.26
CA ASP A 140 7.21 -6.01 -16.55
C ASP A 140 6.89 -7.20 -17.45
N ARG A 141 5.78 -7.14 -18.19
CA ARG A 141 5.42 -8.19 -19.15
C ARG A 141 6.51 -8.43 -20.20
N LEU A 142 7.08 -7.36 -20.76
CA LEU A 142 8.11 -7.45 -21.78
C LEU A 142 9.43 -7.98 -21.20
N ASN A 143 9.90 -7.41 -20.09
CA ASN A 143 11.19 -7.80 -19.50
C ASN A 143 11.17 -9.22 -18.91
N PHE A 144 10.14 -9.56 -18.13
CA PHE A 144 10.01 -10.90 -17.54
C PHE A 144 9.65 -11.94 -18.60
N GLY A 145 8.78 -11.60 -19.57
CA GLY A 145 8.43 -12.48 -20.68
C GLY A 145 9.64 -12.85 -21.53
N LEU A 146 10.49 -11.87 -21.87
CA LEU A 146 11.73 -12.12 -22.61
C LEU A 146 12.71 -13.00 -21.83
N ALA A 147 12.85 -12.77 -20.52
CA ALA A 147 13.69 -13.61 -19.66
C ALA A 147 13.16 -15.05 -19.56
N ALA A 148 11.85 -15.23 -19.39
CA ALA A 148 11.20 -16.53 -19.36
C ALA A 148 11.39 -17.29 -20.68
N GLN A 149 11.20 -16.62 -21.83
CA GLN A 149 11.39 -17.24 -23.15
C GLN A 149 12.83 -17.74 -23.34
N ARG A 150 13.82 -16.94 -22.93
CA ARG A 150 15.24 -17.34 -22.98
C ARG A 150 15.50 -18.55 -22.08
N TYR A 151 14.98 -18.53 -20.86
CA TYR A 151 15.16 -19.62 -19.90
C TYR A 151 14.52 -20.94 -20.39
N LYS A 152 13.32 -20.88 -20.96
CA LYS A 152 12.68 -22.02 -21.65
C LYS A 152 13.52 -22.56 -22.80
N THR A 153 14.04 -21.66 -23.63
CA THR A 153 14.90 -22.04 -24.78
C THR A 153 16.18 -22.74 -24.34
N SER A 154 16.68 -22.45 -23.12
CA SER A 154 17.80 -23.16 -22.50
C SER A 154 17.42 -24.50 -21.86
N GLY A 155 16.19 -24.98 -22.03
CA GLY A 155 15.73 -26.29 -21.56
C GLY A 155 15.21 -26.32 -20.13
N HIS A 156 14.97 -25.17 -19.50
CA HIS A 156 14.42 -25.09 -18.15
C HIS A 156 12.91 -24.84 -18.16
N ASP A 157 12.23 -25.29 -17.11
CA ASP A 157 10.79 -25.08 -16.94
C ASP A 157 10.51 -23.76 -16.17
N VAL A 158 9.68 -22.91 -16.76
CA VAL A 158 9.23 -21.66 -16.13
C VAL A 158 7.81 -21.29 -16.56
N ARG A 159 6.98 -20.94 -15.57
CA ARG A 159 5.64 -20.39 -15.77
C ARG A 159 5.63 -18.89 -15.53
N VAL A 160 4.66 -18.20 -16.11
CA VAL A 160 4.49 -16.75 -15.95
C VAL A 160 3.06 -16.47 -15.53
N VAL A 161 2.88 -15.98 -14.31
CA VAL A 161 1.59 -15.61 -13.75
C VAL A 161 1.48 -14.08 -13.73
N THR A 162 0.49 -13.55 -14.43
CA THR A 162 0.23 -12.11 -14.52
C THR A 162 -0.91 -11.73 -13.58
N ILE A 163 -0.63 -10.90 -12.58
CA ILE A 163 -1.62 -10.38 -11.63
C ILE A 163 -2.25 -9.11 -12.20
N ALA A 164 -3.58 -9.07 -12.27
CA ALA A 164 -4.36 -8.04 -12.96
C ALA A 164 -5.67 -7.73 -12.19
N ASP A 165 -5.53 -7.36 -10.92
CA ASP A 165 -6.59 -7.27 -9.92
C ASP A 165 -7.15 -5.85 -9.71
N ASP A 166 -6.63 -4.83 -10.36
CA ASP A 166 -7.17 -3.48 -10.23
C ASP A 166 -8.54 -3.33 -10.88
N ILE A 167 -9.61 -3.12 -10.10
CA ILE A 167 -10.98 -2.96 -10.61
C ILE A 167 -11.28 -1.55 -11.12
N ALA A 168 -10.37 -0.59 -10.99
CA ALA A 168 -10.59 0.79 -11.46
C ALA A 168 -10.63 0.91 -12.98
N ILE A 169 -9.86 0.07 -13.68
CA ILE A 169 -9.77 0.09 -15.14
C ILE A 169 -10.52 -1.12 -15.68
N ASP A 170 -11.57 -0.93 -16.45
CA ASP A 170 -12.19 -2.06 -17.15
C ASP A 170 -11.28 -2.54 -18.31
N ARG A 171 -11.35 -3.82 -18.67
CA ARG A 171 -10.64 -4.39 -19.82
C ARG A 171 -10.94 -3.64 -21.13
N ALA A 172 -12.11 -3.01 -21.24
CA ALA A 172 -12.47 -2.19 -22.39
C ALA A 172 -11.73 -0.84 -22.42
N MET A 173 -11.22 -0.35 -21.29
CA MET A 173 -10.56 0.95 -21.16
C MET A 173 -9.05 0.91 -21.45
N SER A 174 -8.45 -0.29 -21.55
CA SER A 174 -7.00 -0.45 -21.72
C SER A 174 -6.68 -1.65 -22.61
N THR A 175 -5.86 -1.43 -23.64
CA THR A 175 -5.33 -2.50 -24.49
C THR A 175 -4.41 -3.46 -23.73
N ALA A 176 -3.83 -3.02 -22.61
CA ALA A 176 -2.99 -3.85 -21.75
C ALA A 176 -3.79 -4.65 -20.70
N GLY A 177 -5.08 -4.33 -20.51
CA GLY A 177 -5.94 -4.88 -19.46
C GLY A 177 -5.81 -4.16 -18.11
N ARG A 178 -6.35 -4.79 -17.05
CA ARG A 178 -6.33 -4.30 -15.66
C ARG A 178 -4.91 -4.24 -15.09
N ARG A 179 -4.57 -3.23 -14.30
CA ARG A 179 -3.27 -3.15 -13.60
C ARG A 179 -3.19 -4.26 -12.53
N GLY A 180 -1.97 -4.63 -12.15
CA GLY A 180 -1.70 -5.51 -11.01
C GLY A 180 -1.30 -4.70 -9.78
N LEU A 181 -1.96 -4.94 -8.65
CA LEU A 181 -1.82 -4.22 -7.39
C LEU A 181 -1.68 -5.22 -6.21
N ALA A 182 -2.29 -4.92 -5.08
CA ALA A 182 -2.06 -5.58 -3.80
C ALA A 182 -2.53 -7.04 -3.72
N THR A 183 -3.33 -7.56 -4.67
CA THR A 183 -3.56 -9.01 -4.77
C THR A 183 -2.28 -9.80 -5.00
N ALA A 184 -1.25 -9.19 -5.61
CA ALA A 184 0.05 -9.81 -5.79
C ALA A 184 0.64 -10.31 -4.46
N VAL A 185 0.40 -9.58 -3.37
CA VAL A 185 0.88 -9.93 -2.02
C VAL A 185 0.22 -11.23 -1.53
N LEU A 186 -1.10 -11.37 -1.72
CA LEU A 186 -1.84 -12.59 -1.37
C LEU A 186 -1.44 -13.78 -2.26
N VAL A 187 -1.26 -13.53 -3.56
CA VAL A 187 -0.79 -14.55 -4.53
C VAL A 187 0.57 -15.11 -4.11
N ILE A 188 1.52 -14.23 -3.79
CA ILE A 188 2.87 -14.63 -3.37
C ILE A 188 2.83 -15.39 -2.06
N LYS A 189 1.99 -14.97 -1.10
CA LYS A 189 1.85 -15.68 0.18
C LYS A 189 1.32 -17.10 0.01
N VAL A 190 0.27 -17.26 -0.80
CA VAL A 190 -0.33 -18.57 -1.06
C VAL A 190 0.65 -19.46 -1.83
N ALA A 191 1.23 -18.95 -2.90
CA ALA A 191 2.21 -19.68 -3.70
C ALA A 191 3.43 -20.11 -2.87
N GLY A 192 3.94 -19.22 -2.04
CA GLY A 192 5.07 -19.45 -1.15
C GLY A 192 4.80 -20.58 -0.16
N ALA A 193 3.65 -20.57 0.51
CA ALA A 193 3.27 -21.64 1.43
C ALA A 193 3.15 -23.00 0.71
N MET A 194 2.59 -23.00 -0.49
CA MET A 194 2.47 -24.22 -1.31
C MET A 194 3.83 -24.75 -1.76
N ALA A 195 4.73 -23.89 -2.25
CA ALA A 195 6.07 -24.26 -2.67
C ALA A 195 6.92 -24.73 -1.48
N GLU A 196 6.81 -24.05 -0.33
CA GLU A 196 7.53 -24.40 0.89
C GLU A 196 7.14 -25.78 1.42
N SER A 197 5.87 -26.18 1.26
CA SER A 197 5.41 -27.53 1.64
C SER A 197 6.09 -28.67 0.86
N GLY A 198 6.62 -28.39 -0.34
CA GLY A 198 7.21 -29.39 -1.23
C GLY A 198 6.24 -30.42 -1.80
N LYS A 199 4.92 -30.24 -1.60
CA LYS A 199 3.87 -31.19 -2.02
C LYS A 199 3.16 -30.79 -3.32
N HIS A 200 3.43 -29.59 -3.83
CA HIS A 200 2.75 -29.03 -4.99
C HIS A 200 3.73 -28.79 -6.14
N SER A 201 3.30 -29.18 -7.33
CA SER A 201 3.99 -28.88 -8.59
C SER A 201 3.83 -27.42 -8.99
N ALA A 202 4.68 -26.95 -9.91
CA ALA A 202 4.60 -25.60 -10.44
C ALA A 202 3.27 -25.34 -11.19
N GLU A 203 2.70 -26.37 -11.82
CA GLU A 203 1.39 -26.33 -12.47
C GLU A 203 0.25 -26.12 -11.46
N GLN A 204 0.28 -26.81 -10.32
CA GLN A 204 -0.74 -26.66 -9.28
C GLN A 204 -0.68 -25.27 -8.65
N ILE A 205 0.53 -24.74 -8.45
CA ILE A 205 0.74 -23.38 -7.94
C ILE A 205 0.32 -22.32 -8.98
N GLU A 206 0.58 -22.53 -10.26
CA GLU A 206 0.07 -21.65 -11.32
C GLU A 206 -1.46 -21.67 -11.37
N ALA A 207 -2.09 -22.84 -11.28
CA ALA A 207 -3.55 -22.98 -11.36
C ALA A 207 -4.26 -22.24 -10.22
N ILE A 208 -3.83 -22.42 -8.97
CA ILE A 208 -4.45 -21.76 -7.81
C ILE A 208 -4.20 -20.25 -7.81
N THR A 209 -3.03 -19.79 -8.24
CA THR A 209 -2.70 -18.34 -8.29
C THR A 209 -3.46 -17.62 -9.41
N ASN A 210 -3.66 -18.27 -10.56
CA ASN A 210 -4.58 -17.78 -11.60
C ASN A 210 -6.02 -17.71 -11.09
N LYS A 211 -6.47 -18.74 -10.35
CA LYS A 211 -7.81 -18.75 -9.75
C LYS A 211 -8.00 -17.63 -8.71
N ILE A 212 -6.97 -17.31 -7.92
CA ILE A 212 -6.97 -16.14 -7.03
C ILE A 212 -7.20 -14.85 -7.83
N ASN A 213 -6.52 -14.67 -8.96
CA ASN A 213 -6.68 -13.49 -9.82
C ASN A 213 -8.11 -13.32 -10.38
N GLU A 214 -8.84 -14.42 -10.56
CA GLU A 214 -10.25 -14.41 -10.98
C GLU A 214 -11.23 -14.10 -9.83
N HIS A 215 -10.81 -14.34 -8.58
CA HIS A 215 -11.63 -14.28 -7.38
C HIS A 215 -11.22 -13.15 -6.43
N ALA A 216 -10.33 -12.28 -6.88
CA ALA A 216 -9.84 -11.14 -6.14
C ALA A 216 -10.00 -9.83 -6.92
N GLY A 217 -10.01 -8.73 -6.18
CA GLY A 217 -10.04 -7.39 -6.74
C GLY A 217 -9.48 -6.38 -5.76
N THR A 218 -8.87 -5.33 -6.30
CA THR A 218 -8.33 -4.20 -5.56
C THR A 218 -8.86 -2.90 -6.12
N LEU A 219 -9.21 -1.97 -5.23
CA LEU A 219 -9.49 -0.58 -5.59
C LEU A 219 -8.79 0.35 -4.61
N GLY A 220 -8.08 1.33 -5.16
CA GLY A 220 -7.37 2.37 -4.41
C GLY A 220 -8.10 3.70 -4.42
N VAL A 221 -7.80 4.54 -3.43
CA VAL A 221 -8.12 5.97 -3.40
C VAL A 221 -6.89 6.73 -2.90
N SER A 222 -6.56 7.84 -3.54
CA SER A 222 -5.45 8.71 -3.15
C SER A 222 -5.92 10.12 -2.90
N LEU A 223 -5.51 10.68 -1.77
CA LEU A 223 -5.72 12.08 -1.41
C LEU A 223 -4.61 12.96 -2.00
N TYR A 224 -3.39 12.44 -2.05
CA TYR A 224 -2.26 13.13 -2.67
C TYR A 224 -1.37 12.16 -3.44
N PRO A 225 -0.75 12.61 -4.55
CA PRO A 225 0.23 11.82 -5.25
C PRO A 225 1.51 11.67 -4.45
N CYS A 226 2.22 10.57 -4.70
CA CYS A 226 3.57 10.42 -4.18
C CYS A 226 4.59 11.28 -4.94
N SER A 227 5.79 11.36 -4.39
CA SER A 227 6.91 12.07 -4.97
C SER A 227 8.08 11.15 -5.27
N ILE A 228 8.58 11.19 -6.50
CA ILE A 228 9.76 10.41 -6.91
C ILE A 228 11.04 11.07 -6.33
N PRO A 229 12.00 10.30 -5.78
CA PRO A 229 13.29 10.83 -5.33
C PRO A 229 13.96 11.74 -6.37
N GLY A 230 14.37 12.93 -5.95
CA GLY A 230 14.98 13.93 -6.83
C GLY A 230 14.00 14.66 -7.77
N ARG A 231 12.69 14.50 -7.60
CA ARG A 231 11.65 15.18 -8.39
C ARG A 231 10.62 15.90 -7.50
N THR A 232 9.80 16.73 -8.14
CA THR A 232 8.57 17.30 -7.55
C THR A 232 7.50 16.21 -7.38
N LYS A 233 6.35 16.57 -6.80
CA LYS A 233 5.13 15.74 -6.87
C LYS A 233 4.83 15.37 -8.33
N MET A 234 4.28 14.18 -8.56
CA MET A 234 3.99 13.69 -9.91
C MET A 234 2.90 14.49 -10.63
N PHE A 235 1.91 14.99 -9.88
CA PHE A 235 0.87 15.88 -10.36
C PHE A 235 0.29 16.73 -9.21
N GLU A 236 -0.57 17.68 -9.53
CA GLU A 236 -1.31 18.46 -8.52
C GLU A 236 -2.69 17.85 -8.23
N MET A 237 -3.01 17.74 -6.94
CA MET A 237 -4.34 17.40 -6.45
C MET A 237 -4.93 18.62 -5.73
N PRO A 238 -6.13 19.10 -6.11
CA PRO A 238 -6.84 20.11 -5.34
C PRO A 238 -7.16 19.61 -3.92
N ASP A 239 -7.16 20.52 -2.94
CA ASP A 239 -7.32 20.18 -1.52
C ASP A 239 -8.70 19.57 -1.17
N ASP A 240 -9.71 19.84 -2.00
CA ASP A 240 -11.08 19.35 -1.84
C ASP A 240 -11.37 18.09 -2.66
N MET A 241 -10.36 17.49 -3.30
CA MET A 241 -10.52 16.38 -4.23
C MET A 241 -9.71 15.16 -3.82
N MET A 242 -10.20 14.00 -4.23
CA MET A 242 -9.49 12.73 -4.16
C MET A 242 -9.58 12.00 -5.51
N GLU A 243 -8.64 11.09 -5.76
CA GLU A 243 -8.59 10.32 -6.99
C GLU A 243 -8.90 8.84 -6.73
N VAL A 244 -9.94 8.35 -7.37
CA VAL A 244 -10.40 6.98 -7.25
C VAL A 244 -9.72 6.12 -8.30
N GLY A 245 -9.05 5.08 -7.83
CA GLY A 245 -8.35 4.12 -8.66
C GLY A 245 -7.00 4.62 -9.16
N LEU A 246 -6.31 5.52 -8.45
CA LEU A 246 -4.95 5.90 -8.82
C LEU A 246 -4.03 4.67 -8.88
N GLY A 247 -3.20 4.59 -9.93
CA GLY A 247 -2.21 3.52 -10.06
C GLY A 247 -1.03 3.71 -9.11
N ILE A 248 -0.29 2.62 -8.84
CA ILE A 248 0.86 2.64 -7.92
C ILE A 248 2.09 3.38 -8.46
N HIS A 249 2.12 3.77 -9.75
CA HIS A 249 3.16 4.64 -10.30
C HIS A 249 2.65 6.06 -10.58
N GLY A 250 1.49 6.42 -10.00
CA GLY A 250 0.85 7.72 -10.25
C GLY A 250 0.07 7.81 -11.55
N GLU A 251 -0.23 6.68 -12.20
CA GLU A 251 -1.11 6.69 -13.36
C GLU A 251 -2.50 7.18 -12.97
N PRO A 252 -3.17 8.00 -13.81
CA PRO A 252 -4.50 8.51 -13.53
C PRO A 252 -5.47 7.43 -13.09
N GLY A 253 -6.37 7.82 -12.19
CA GLY A 253 -7.45 6.97 -11.75
C GLY A 253 -8.55 6.84 -12.79
N CYS A 254 -9.64 6.20 -12.38
CA CYS A 254 -10.84 6.15 -13.20
C CYS A 254 -11.56 7.51 -13.25
N HIS A 255 -11.57 8.22 -12.11
CA HIS A 255 -12.08 9.59 -12.02
C HIS A 255 -11.58 10.27 -10.73
N ARG A 256 -11.72 11.60 -10.68
CA ARG A 256 -11.59 12.39 -9.45
C ARG A 256 -12.96 12.76 -8.93
N GLU A 257 -13.10 12.82 -7.61
CA GLU A 257 -14.32 13.27 -6.94
C GLU A 257 -14.00 14.08 -5.69
N THR A 258 -14.99 14.81 -5.18
CA THR A 258 -14.82 15.62 -3.97
C THR A 258 -14.48 14.73 -2.78
N LEU A 259 -13.52 15.16 -1.97
CA LEU A 259 -13.14 14.51 -0.73
C LEU A 259 -14.36 14.34 0.19
N THR A 260 -14.57 13.12 0.67
CA THR A 260 -15.62 12.79 1.63
C THR A 260 -15.03 12.14 2.88
N ASN A 261 -15.87 11.83 3.87
CA ASN A 261 -15.40 11.14 5.07
C ASN A 261 -15.02 9.68 4.79
N ALA A 262 -14.25 9.08 5.70
CA ALA A 262 -13.75 7.71 5.58
C ALA A 262 -14.87 6.67 5.37
N GLN A 263 -16.02 6.84 6.01
CA GLN A 263 -17.18 5.94 5.86
C GLN A 263 -17.65 5.87 4.40
N LYS A 264 -17.84 7.04 3.75
CA LYS A 264 -18.28 7.11 2.35
C LYS A 264 -17.22 6.58 1.39
N ILE A 265 -15.94 6.87 1.66
CA ILE A 265 -14.83 6.34 0.85
C ILE A 265 -14.83 4.81 0.88
N VAL A 266 -14.91 4.21 2.07
CA VAL A 266 -14.94 2.76 2.22
C VAL A 266 -16.19 2.15 1.61
N ASP A 267 -17.35 2.77 1.78
CA ASP A 267 -18.61 2.32 1.17
C ASP A 267 -18.51 2.26 -0.36
N THR A 268 -18.00 3.32 -0.99
CA THR A 268 -17.75 3.37 -2.44
C THR A 268 -16.82 2.24 -2.88
N ILE A 269 -15.72 2.04 -2.16
CA ILE A 269 -14.72 1.01 -2.52
C ILE A 269 -15.32 -0.40 -2.39
N MET A 270 -15.91 -0.71 -1.23
CA MET A 270 -16.41 -2.04 -0.93
C MET A 270 -17.62 -2.42 -1.78
N THR A 271 -18.51 -1.47 -2.07
CA THR A 271 -19.66 -1.70 -2.97
C THR A 271 -19.20 -2.05 -4.38
N ARG A 272 -18.19 -1.35 -4.92
CA ARG A 272 -17.61 -1.67 -6.24
C ARG A 272 -16.93 -3.05 -6.23
N LEU A 273 -16.16 -3.35 -5.18
CA LEU A 273 -15.51 -4.65 -5.02
C LEU A 273 -16.54 -5.79 -4.94
N GLN A 274 -17.63 -5.61 -4.18
CA GLN A 274 -18.71 -6.58 -4.08
C GLN A 274 -19.31 -6.90 -5.45
N GLY A 275 -19.58 -5.89 -6.28
CA GLY A 275 -20.13 -6.07 -7.62
C GLY A 275 -19.20 -6.82 -8.59
N ILE A 276 -17.90 -6.50 -8.56
CA ILE A 276 -16.93 -7.08 -9.50
C ILE A 276 -16.45 -8.47 -9.06
N VAL A 277 -16.10 -8.64 -7.78
CA VAL A 277 -15.62 -9.92 -7.21
C VAL A 277 -16.76 -10.90 -6.97
N LYS A 278 -18.01 -10.40 -6.95
CA LYS A 278 -19.24 -11.17 -6.74
C LYS A 278 -19.19 -11.93 -5.42
N PHE A 279 -19.28 -11.18 -4.32
CA PHE A 279 -19.31 -11.77 -2.99
C PHE A 279 -20.49 -12.74 -2.86
N LYS A 280 -20.31 -13.78 -2.06
CA LYS A 280 -21.34 -14.77 -1.78
C LYS A 280 -21.51 -14.91 -0.27
N GLU A 281 -22.74 -15.12 0.17
CA GLU A 281 -23.07 -15.25 1.60
C GLU A 281 -22.37 -16.45 2.26
N ASP A 282 -22.14 -17.54 1.51
CA ASP A 282 -21.53 -18.78 1.98
C ASP A 282 -20.01 -18.83 1.83
N GLU A 283 -19.39 -17.81 1.23
CA GLU A 283 -17.95 -17.73 1.03
C GLU A 283 -17.37 -16.48 1.72
N PRO A 284 -16.75 -16.64 2.91
CA PRO A 284 -16.06 -15.55 3.59
C PRO A 284 -14.99 -14.88 2.73
N ILE A 285 -14.55 -13.70 3.12
CA ILE A 285 -13.49 -12.97 2.42
C ILE A 285 -12.20 -12.89 3.23
N ILE A 286 -11.07 -12.82 2.52
CA ILE A 286 -9.82 -12.27 3.04
C ILE A 286 -9.77 -10.80 2.61
N LEU A 287 -9.64 -9.90 3.59
CA LEU A 287 -9.61 -8.46 3.36
C LEU A 287 -8.20 -7.93 3.66
N LEU A 288 -7.58 -7.30 2.66
CA LEU A 288 -6.31 -6.58 2.81
C LEU A 288 -6.55 -5.08 2.67
N ILE A 289 -6.24 -4.33 3.72
CA ILE A 289 -6.31 -2.86 3.80
C ILE A 289 -4.88 -2.34 3.71
N ASN A 290 -4.50 -1.87 2.54
CA ASN A 290 -3.12 -1.53 2.22
C ASN A 290 -2.90 -0.01 2.24
N ASN A 291 -1.88 0.43 2.97
CA ASN A 291 -1.36 1.80 3.01
C ASN A 291 -0.40 2.03 1.83
N LEU A 292 -0.63 3.08 1.04
CA LEU A 292 0.25 3.45 -0.08
C LEU A 292 1.53 4.17 0.36
N GLY A 293 1.70 4.40 1.67
CA GLY A 293 2.96 4.77 2.33
C GLY A 293 2.87 6.04 3.16
N GLY A 294 1.98 6.97 2.81
CA GLY A 294 1.84 8.28 3.47
C GLY A 294 0.70 8.39 4.49
N VAL A 295 -0.08 7.33 4.72
CA VAL A 295 -1.25 7.38 5.63
C VAL A 295 -0.82 7.10 7.07
N SER A 296 -1.30 7.87 8.05
CA SER A 296 -0.98 7.68 9.46
C SER A 296 -1.65 6.43 10.06
N GLN A 297 -1.16 5.97 11.21
CA GLN A 297 -1.75 4.82 11.92
C GLN A 297 -3.16 5.10 12.43
N ILE A 298 -3.46 6.36 12.81
CA ILE A 298 -4.81 6.78 13.22
C ILE A 298 -5.77 6.63 12.04
N GLU A 299 -5.42 7.16 10.87
CA GLU A 299 -6.22 7.03 9.66
C GLU A 299 -6.41 5.57 9.25
N MET A 300 -5.35 4.75 9.28
CA MET A 300 -5.46 3.32 8.99
C MET A 300 -6.39 2.60 9.98
N GLY A 301 -6.38 2.99 11.27
CA GLY A 301 -7.32 2.49 12.27
C GLY A 301 -8.78 2.85 11.96
N ILE A 302 -9.03 4.07 11.49
CA ILE A 302 -10.35 4.53 11.03
C ILE A 302 -10.80 3.71 9.82
N ILE A 303 -9.96 3.58 8.78
CA ILE A 303 -10.30 2.81 7.56
C ILE A 303 -10.59 1.34 7.90
N LYS A 304 -9.79 0.72 8.78
CA LYS A 304 -10.05 -0.64 9.28
C LYS A 304 -11.41 -0.75 9.97
N SER A 305 -11.74 0.20 10.83
CA SER A 305 -13.03 0.25 11.53
C SER A 305 -14.20 0.37 10.56
N GLU A 306 -14.12 1.28 9.59
CA GLU A 306 -15.16 1.48 8.57
C GLU A 306 -15.34 0.24 7.69
N ALA A 307 -14.26 -0.41 7.25
CA ALA A 307 -14.35 -1.61 6.40
C ALA A 307 -14.98 -2.80 7.14
N VAL A 308 -14.63 -2.99 8.41
CA VAL A 308 -15.25 -4.00 9.27
C VAL A 308 -16.72 -3.70 9.50
N ARG A 309 -17.08 -2.44 9.76
CA ARG A 309 -18.47 -2.01 9.95
C ARG A 309 -19.29 -2.26 8.69
N TRP A 310 -18.76 -1.90 7.53
CA TRP A 310 -19.41 -2.11 6.24
C TRP A 310 -19.70 -3.60 6.00
N CYS A 311 -18.72 -4.48 6.22
CA CYS A 311 -18.93 -5.93 6.06
C CYS A 311 -20.01 -6.47 7.02
N ARG A 312 -20.02 -6.03 8.28
CA ARG A 312 -21.05 -6.44 9.26
C ARG A 312 -22.46 -6.00 8.84
N GLN A 313 -22.61 -4.78 8.33
CA GLN A 313 -23.91 -4.25 7.87
C GLN A 313 -24.45 -5.01 6.65
N HIS A 314 -23.57 -5.57 5.84
CA HIS A 314 -23.91 -6.32 4.63
C HIS A 314 -23.86 -7.85 4.84
N ASN A 315 -23.75 -8.34 6.07
CA ASN A 315 -23.65 -9.75 6.43
C ASN A 315 -22.51 -10.51 5.71
N ILE A 316 -21.38 -9.85 5.49
CA ILE A 316 -20.19 -10.45 4.87
C ILE A 316 -19.22 -10.89 5.96
N GLU A 317 -18.89 -12.18 5.98
CA GLU A 317 -17.91 -12.74 6.91
C GLU A 317 -16.49 -12.43 6.45
N ILE A 318 -15.66 -11.86 7.34
CA ILE A 318 -14.22 -11.69 7.13
C ILE A 318 -13.50 -12.84 7.81
N ALA A 319 -12.92 -13.75 7.02
CA ALA A 319 -12.12 -14.85 7.55
C ALA A 319 -10.76 -14.35 8.07
N ARG A 320 -10.08 -13.48 7.31
CA ARG A 320 -8.80 -12.88 7.71
C ARG A 320 -8.74 -11.42 7.29
N ILE A 321 -8.12 -10.60 8.13
CA ILE A 321 -7.87 -9.19 7.87
C ILE A 321 -6.38 -8.88 7.95
N LEU A 322 -5.87 -8.20 6.93
CA LEU A 322 -4.51 -7.66 6.86
C LEU A 322 -4.64 -6.14 6.80
N CYS A 323 -3.87 -5.40 7.61
CA CYS A 323 -3.96 -3.95 7.64
C CYS A 323 -2.59 -3.34 7.90
N GLY A 324 -2.08 -2.57 6.95
CA GLY A 324 -0.74 -1.99 7.05
C GLY A 324 -0.12 -1.72 5.69
N THR A 325 1.20 -1.70 5.64
CA THR A 325 1.98 -1.35 4.45
C THR A 325 2.46 -2.61 3.74
N TYR A 326 1.77 -3.02 2.67
CA TYR A 326 2.06 -4.27 1.96
C TYR A 326 2.55 -4.04 0.52
N MET A 327 2.02 -3.04 -0.18
CA MET A 327 2.48 -2.62 -1.50
C MET A 327 2.29 -1.10 -1.61
N THR A 328 3.37 -0.35 -1.44
CA THR A 328 3.31 1.11 -1.39
C THR A 328 3.30 1.75 -2.78
N SER A 329 3.15 3.06 -2.79
CA SER A 329 3.53 3.96 -3.86
C SER A 329 4.36 5.07 -3.21
N LEU A 330 5.59 4.74 -2.78
CA LEU A 330 6.49 5.64 -2.04
C LEU A 330 5.81 6.28 -0.81
N ASP A 331 5.63 7.59 -0.81
CA ASP A 331 4.97 8.41 0.21
C ASP A 331 3.52 8.78 -0.17
N GLY A 332 2.88 7.97 -1.02
CA GLY A 332 1.52 8.21 -1.48
C GLY A 332 0.54 8.26 -0.30
N HIS A 333 -0.16 9.38 -0.13
CA HIS A 333 -1.22 9.52 0.86
C HIS A 333 -2.50 8.92 0.29
N GLY A 334 -2.62 7.61 0.41
CA GLY A 334 -3.78 6.88 -0.08
C GLY A 334 -3.82 5.45 0.44
N ILE A 335 -4.96 4.82 0.21
CA ILE A 335 -5.27 3.47 0.66
C ILE A 335 -5.76 2.63 -0.51
N SER A 336 -5.63 1.32 -0.38
CA SER A 336 -6.31 0.38 -1.26
C SER A 336 -6.93 -0.74 -0.45
N LEU A 337 -8.12 -1.19 -0.85
CA LEU A 337 -8.76 -2.37 -0.29
C LEU A 337 -8.71 -3.47 -1.33
N THR A 338 -8.22 -4.63 -0.91
CA THR A 338 -8.16 -5.86 -1.68
C THR A 338 -9.07 -6.88 -1.03
N VAL A 339 -9.91 -7.50 -1.83
CA VAL A 339 -10.76 -8.61 -1.39
C VAL A 339 -10.41 -9.84 -2.20
N LEU A 340 -10.19 -10.96 -1.51
CA LEU A 340 -10.13 -12.30 -2.08
C LEU A 340 -11.28 -13.12 -1.50
N ARG A 341 -12.17 -13.61 -2.36
CA ARG A 341 -13.25 -14.52 -1.97
C ARG A 341 -12.66 -15.89 -1.63
N LEU A 342 -13.05 -16.47 -0.49
CA LEU A 342 -12.58 -17.76 -0.02
C LEU A 342 -13.28 -18.91 -0.73
N PHE A 343 -12.97 -19.07 -2.02
CA PHE A 343 -13.52 -20.13 -2.86
C PHE A 343 -13.00 -21.54 -2.50
N ASP A 344 -11.96 -21.62 -1.66
CA ASP A 344 -11.37 -22.85 -1.15
C ASP A 344 -10.83 -22.60 0.26
N LYS A 345 -11.21 -23.46 1.22
CA LYS A 345 -10.80 -23.34 2.63
C LYS A 345 -9.29 -23.50 2.82
N GLN A 346 -8.60 -24.23 1.94
CA GLN A 346 -7.15 -24.39 2.01
C GLN A 346 -6.39 -23.06 1.86
N LEU A 347 -7.00 -22.05 1.23
CA LEU A 347 -6.39 -20.72 1.14
C LEU A 347 -6.12 -20.13 2.53
N LEU A 348 -6.94 -20.40 3.54
CA LEU A 348 -6.68 -19.94 4.91
C LEU A 348 -5.43 -20.60 5.49
N GLU A 349 -5.23 -21.89 5.25
CA GLU A 349 -4.02 -22.61 5.70
C GLU A 349 -2.76 -21.99 5.08
N PHE A 350 -2.82 -21.62 3.81
CA PHE A 350 -1.68 -20.99 3.13
C PHE A 350 -1.46 -19.53 3.55
N ILE A 351 -2.51 -18.77 3.81
CA ILE A 351 -2.39 -17.40 4.35
C ILE A 351 -1.79 -17.42 5.76
N ASP A 352 -2.23 -18.35 6.61
CA ASP A 352 -1.77 -18.48 7.99
C ASP A 352 -0.41 -19.18 8.12
N ALA A 353 0.06 -19.86 7.07
CA ALA A 353 1.34 -20.58 7.10
C ALA A 353 2.50 -19.65 7.48
N PRO A 354 3.47 -20.11 8.29
CA PRO A 354 4.58 -19.28 8.74
C PRO A 354 5.49 -18.85 7.58
N THR A 355 6.10 -17.69 7.73
CA THR A 355 7.16 -17.19 6.85
C THR A 355 8.15 -16.35 7.66
N SER A 356 9.41 -16.31 7.23
CA SER A 356 10.43 -15.41 7.78
C SER A 356 10.76 -14.25 6.82
N ALA A 357 9.92 -14.02 5.81
CA ALA A 357 10.09 -12.88 4.91
C ALA A 357 9.95 -11.56 5.70
N PRO A 358 10.96 -10.66 5.64
CA PRO A 358 11.06 -9.52 6.57
C PRO A 358 9.94 -8.49 6.43
N GLY A 359 9.30 -8.40 5.26
CA GLY A 359 8.20 -7.49 4.97
C GLY A 359 6.80 -8.08 5.18
N TRP A 360 6.68 -9.32 5.66
CA TRP A 360 5.38 -9.93 5.90
C TRP A 360 4.86 -9.61 7.31
N HIS A 361 3.73 -8.91 7.36
CA HIS A 361 2.94 -8.74 8.58
C HIS A 361 1.75 -9.69 8.51
N GLY A 362 1.65 -10.60 9.49
CA GLY A 362 0.68 -11.69 9.50
C GLY A 362 -0.78 -11.25 9.34
N ALA A 363 -1.65 -12.22 9.06
CA ALA A 363 -3.09 -11.98 8.94
C ALA A 363 -3.81 -12.22 10.27
N ASP A 364 -4.65 -11.29 10.67
CA ASP A 364 -5.41 -11.37 11.92
C ASP A 364 -6.78 -12.04 11.70
N LYS A 365 -7.26 -12.70 12.75
CA LYS A 365 -8.69 -13.01 12.88
C LYS A 365 -9.44 -11.77 13.33
N LEU A 366 -10.66 -11.58 12.83
CA LEU A 366 -11.49 -10.48 13.27
C LEU A 366 -11.87 -10.66 14.75
N GLY A 367 -11.59 -9.64 15.57
CA GLY A 367 -12.01 -9.61 16.96
C GLY A 367 -13.53 -9.47 17.11
N LYS A 368 -14.07 -10.00 18.22
CA LYS A 368 -15.46 -9.77 18.59
C LYS A 368 -15.59 -8.37 19.22
N PRO A 369 -16.67 -7.61 18.91
CA PRO A 369 -16.96 -6.36 19.58
C PRO A 369 -17.52 -6.67 20.98
N GLU A 370 -16.65 -7.11 21.88
CA GLU A 370 -16.99 -7.35 23.28
C GLU A 370 -16.33 -6.28 24.12
N THR A 371 -17.10 -5.65 25.01
CA THR A 371 -16.53 -4.89 26.12
C THR A 371 -15.76 -5.86 26.98
N ALA A 372 -14.48 -5.58 27.24
CA ALA A 372 -13.69 -6.41 28.13
C ALA A 372 -14.43 -6.56 29.48
N PRO A 373 -14.46 -7.76 30.08
CA PRO A 373 -14.93 -7.88 31.44
C PRO A 373 -14.06 -6.99 32.34
N SER A 374 -14.68 -6.31 33.30
CA SER A 374 -13.94 -5.56 34.31
C SER A 374 -12.99 -6.52 35.04
N ALA A 375 -11.72 -6.12 35.18
CA ALA A 375 -10.77 -6.83 36.03
C ALA A 375 -11.23 -6.81 37.51
N ASP A 376 -12.00 -5.79 37.88
CA ASP A 376 -12.73 -5.72 39.14
C ASP A 376 -14.04 -6.49 39.01
N LYS A 377 -13.98 -7.79 39.32
CA LYS A 377 -15.17 -8.54 39.70
C LYS A 377 -15.62 -7.96 41.05
N ASP A 378 -16.74 -7.21 41.06
CA ASP A 378 -17.41 -6.64 42.25
C ASP A 378 -16.87 -5.33 42.85
N GLN A 379 -16.21 -4.46 42.07
CA GLN A 379 -16.20 -3.04 42.43
C GLN A 379 -16.89 -2.23 41.34
N SER A 380 -18.19 -2.00 41.53
CA SER A 380 -18.73 -0.73 41.08
C SER A 380 -17.87 0.33 41.75
N VAL A 381 -17.07 1.07 40.99
CA VAL A 381 -16.58 2.37 41.45
C VAL A 381 -17.83 3.22 41.60
N GLY A 382 -18.52 3.05 42.72
CA GLY A 382 -19.32 4.10 43.29
C GLY A 382 -18.32 5.20 43.52
N ILE A 383 -18.30 6.17 42.61
CA ILE A 383 -17.85 7.50 42.98
C ILE A 383 -18.82 7.87 44.12
N GLU A 384 -18.45 7.57 45.36
CA GLU A 384 -18.98 8.26 46.51
C GLU A 384 -18.50 9.69 46.34
N ALA A 385 -19.20 10.41 45.48
CA ALA A 385 -19.25 11.84 45.56
C ALA A 385 -19.73 12.08 46.99
N SER A 386 -18.81 12.47 47.87
CA SER A 386 -19.14 13.24 49.05
C SER A 386 -19.71 14.58 48.55
N SER A 387 -20.87 14.54 47.90
CA SER A 387 -21.68 15.71 47.67
C SER A 387 -22.22 16.08 49.02
N LYS A 388 -21.61 17.06 49.67
CA LYS A 388 -22.42 18.00 50.43
C LYS A 388 -23.44 18.50 49.42
N GLU A 389 -24.67 18.00 49.47
CA GLU A 389 -25.74 18.45 48.60
C GLU A 389 -25.90 19.95 48.81
N VAL A 390 -25.38 20.73 47.86
CA VAL A 390 -25.62 22.16 47.81
C VAL A 390 -27.03 22.31 47.25
N THR A 391 -27.97 22.65 48.12
CA THR A 391 -29.35 22.90 47.73
C THR A 391 -29.45 24.31 47.13
N PHE A 392 -29.71 24.38 45.82
CA PHE A 392 -29.98 25.65 45.14
C PHE A 392 -31.48 25.98 45.21
N THR A 393 -31.82 27.26 45.35
CA THR A 393 -33.17 27.72 44.98
C THR A 393 -33.37 27.59 43.47
N LYS A 394 -34.63 27.59 43.00
CA LYS A 394 -34.94 27.52 41.56
C LYS A 394 -34.23 28.61 40.74
N GLU A 395 -34.17 29.83 41.28
CA GLU A 395 -33.49 30.97 40.64
C GLU A 395 -31.96 30.77 40.59
N GLN A 396 -31.37 30.26 41.67
CA GLN A 396 -29.94 29.96 41.72
C GLN A 396 -29.57 28.82 40.77
N ALA A 397 -30.40 27.78 40.65
CA ALA A 397 -30.18 26.68 39.73
C ALA A 397 -30.25 27.13 38.26
N GLU A 398 -31.22 27.97 37.91
CA GLU A 398 -31.33 28.55 36.55
C GLU A 398 -30.15 29.46 36.22
N LEU A 399 -29.69 30.27 37.19
CA LEU A 399 -28.51 31.11 37.01
C LEU A 399 -27.25 30.25 36.84
N ALA A 400 -27.03 29.25 37.70
CA ALA A 400 -25.89 28.35 37.63
C ALA A 400 -25.86 27.60 36.28
N LYS A 401 -27.00 27.10 35.81
CA LYS A 401 -27.12 26.45 34.51
C LYS A 401 -26.71 27.38 33.36
N LYS A 402 -27.18 28.63 33.37
CA LYS A 402 -26.80 29.63 32.35
C LYS A 402 -25.29 29.94 32.39
N CYS A 403 -24.71 30.06 33.58
CA CYS A 403 -23.27 30.30 33.74
C CYS A 403 -22.44 29.12 33.24
N ILE A 404 -22.80 27.90 33.62
CA ILE A 404 -22.09 26.68 33.18
C ILE A 404 -22.19 26.54 31.66
N ALA A 405 -23.39 26.66 31.09
CA ALA A 405 -23.58 26.60 29.65
C ALA A 405 -22.75 27.66 28.92
N ALA A 406 -22.75 28.91 29.39
CA ALA A 406 -21.95 29.98 28.78
C ALA A 406 -20.43 29.70 28.85
N VAL A 407 -19.93 29.12 29.96
CA VAL A 407 -18.53 28.70 30.08
C VAL A 407 -18.22 27.57 29.11
N CYS A 408 -19.05 26.53 29.07
CA CYS A 408 -18.88 25.39 28.17
C CYS A 408 -18.90 25.84 26.69
N ASP A 409 -19.89 26.63 26.29
CA ASP A 409 -20.01 27.19 24.95
C ASP A 409 -18.78 28.03 24.59
N LYS A 410 -18.28 28.83 25.54
CA LYS A 410 -17.08 29.65 25.32
C LYS A 410 -15.84 28.77 25.14
N MET A 411 -15.65 27.75 25.97
CA MET A 411 -14.53 26.80 25.85
C MET A 411 -14.56 26.05 24.52
N ILE A 412 -15.74 25.59 24.08
CA ILE A 412 -15.92 24.95 22.77
C ILE A 412 -15.60 25.93 21.63
N SER A 413 -16.07 27.18 21.71
CA SER A 413 -15.81 28.18 20.66
C SER A 413 -14.34 28.59 20.53
N MET A 414 -13.55 28.42 21.59
CA MET A 414 -12.14 28.79 21.64
C MET A 414 -11.19 27.63 21.30
N GLU A 415 -11.70 26.47 20.90
CA GLU A 415 -10.92 25.24 20.65
C GLU A 415 -9.72 25.50 19.72
N SER A 416 -9.94 26.11 18.54
CA SER A 416 -8.87 26.38 17.58
C SER A 416 -7.85 27.40 18.10
N GLU A 417 -8.32 28.50 18.69
CA GLU A 417 -7.46 29.59 19.19
C GLU A 417 -6.56 29.10 20.34
N LEU A 418 -7.12 28.31 21.27
CA LEU A 418 -6.35 27.75 22.38
C LEU A 418 -5.35 26.69 21.92
N ASN A 419 -5.68 25.88 20.91
CA ASN A 419 -4.73 24.95 20.30
C ASN A 419 -3.59 25.69 19.59
N GLU A 420 -3.88 26.79 18.88
CA GLU A 420 -2.84 27.61 18.22
C GLU A 420 -1.90 28.25 19.23
N LEU A 421 -2.44 28.81 20.33
CA LEU A 421 -1.63 29.38 21.41
C LEU A 421 -0.76 28.32 22.10
N ASP A 422 -1.34 27.16 22.37
CA ASP A 422 -0.64 26.03 23.00
C ASP A 422 0.43 25.46 22.06
N ALA A 423 0.19 25.34 20.76
CA ALA A 423 1.17 24.84 19.79
C ALA A 423 2.45 25.67 19.69
N ALA A 424 2.45 26.91 20.19
CA ALA A 424 3.63 27.76 20.24
C ALA A 424 4.67 27.32 21.29
N ALA A 425 4.24 26.65 22.36
CA ALA A 425 5.11 26.27 23.50
C ALA A 425 4.79 24.92 24.17
N GLY A 426 3.70 24.27 23.79
CA GLY A 426 3.18 23.00 24.30
C GLY A 426 2.74 22.09 23.16
N ASP A 427 1.73 21.25 23.42
CA ASP A 427 1.38 20.12 22.55
C ASP A 427 0.28 20.48 21.53
N GLY A 428 -0.32 21.67 21.64
CA GLY A 428 -1.32 22.18 20.70
C GLY A 428 -2.70 21.54 20.87
N ASP A 429 -3.02 21.07 22.08
CA ASP A 429 -4.25 20.31 22.36
C ASP A 429 -5.08 20.86 23.53
N THR A 430 -4.63 21.94 24.18
CA THR A 430 -5.34 22.58 25.30
C THR A 430 -6.79 22.94 24.96
N GLY A 431 -7.01 23.50 23.76
CA GLY A 431 -8.35 23.83 23.28
C GLY A 431 -9.23 22.60 23.08
N SER A 432 -8.68 21.56 22.43
CA SER A 432 -9.36 20.27 22.23
C SER A 432 -9.74 19.63 23.57
N THR A 433 -8.84 19.67 24.55
CA THR A 433 -9.05 19.10 25.89
C THR A 433 -10.18 19.82 26.63
N LEU A 434 -10.18 21.16 26.63
CA LEU A 434 -11.21 21.97 27.28
C LEU A 434 -12.56 21.86 26.56
N ALA A 435 -12.57 21.83 25.24
CA ALA A 435 -13.78 21.62 24.46
C ALA A 435 -14.38 20.23 24.70
N SER A 436 -13.55 19.19 24.78
CA SER A 436 -13.97 17.83 25.10
C SER A 436 -14.61 17.74 26.49
N ALA A 437 -14.00 18.36 27.51
CA ALA A 437 -14.56 18.42 28.87
C ALA A 437 -15.87 19.25 28.96
N SER A 438 -16.10 20.12 27.98
CA SER A 438 -17.27 21.03 27.95
C SER A 438 -18.47 20.47 27.18
N ARG A 439 -18.25 19.47 26.30
CA ARG A 439 -19.30 18.77 25.54
C ARG A 439 -19.93 17.66 26.39
#